data_AF-A0A5C6F821-F1
#
_entry.id   AF-A0A5C6F821-F1
#
_cell.length_a   1.000
_cell.length_b   1.000
_cell.length_c   1.000
_cell.angle_alpha   90.00
_cell.angle_beta   90.00
_cell.angle_gamma   90.00
#
_symmetry.space_group_name_H-M   'P 1'
#
loop_
_entity.id
_entity.type
_entity.pdbx_description
1 polymer ?
#
loop_
_entity_poly.entity_id
_entity_poly.type
_entity_poly.pdbx_seq_one_letter_code
_entity_poly.pdbx_strand_id
1 'polypeptide(L)'
;MLRIIVNGNLYLSDMPLRVLPCLEIAESLEDFGCEPFLKFGVRSGADVSGKCFSLASYVDNSVSYRHSICWNFVGRAKQFRRQVAFGRALDSNGVLFPLPIRKDLTVIDRLAFFTDGVMAVVLLCLCVVAPTAWGQPGVELAKNEQSGIKVMTYNVRYLNKSDGPDVWANRRETVIATITEADIVGLQEPVLKQLDDIKAGAPELQWFGVGRDDGKDGGEFAAIGFRRDRFKAIDQGTLWLSETPEIVGSKGWDAALPRTLTWMLLEDLSNSKQWYILNTHFDHRGSLARENSGKGIAQLVDRKAGKIPVIVMGDLNASVDSVPLKNLRSGSVVPLRDARDQSSLPATGPTGTFNRFEAIEDGRRIDHIMVTDQVNVHSHQTLNPLTPAGRFASDHLPVMIEVSLATEADNAE
;
A
#
# COMPACT_ATOMS: atom_id res chain seq x y z
N MET A 1 26.14 -10.84 29.71
CA MET A 1 27.35 -11.34 29.03
C MET A 1 27.53 -12.81 29.42
N LEU A 2 27.23 -13.74 28.50
CA LEU A 2 27.37 -15.19 28.76
C LEU A 2 28.74 -15.64 28.24
N ARG A 3 29.48 -16.44 29.02
CA ARG A 3 30.76 -17.03 28.58
C ARG A 3 30.55 -18.51 28.32
N ILE A 4 30.84 -18.97 27.11
CA ILE A 4 30.80 -20.39 26.75
C ILE A 4 32.20 -20.81 26.30
N ILE A 5 32.64 -21.97 26.80
CA ILE A 5 33.91 -22.61 26.42
C ILE A 5 33.56 -23.88 25.65
N VAL A 6 34.04 -24.00 24.41
CA VAL A 6 33.95 -25.21 23.60
C VAL A 6 35.35 -25.57 23.12
N ASN A 7 35.77 -26.81 23.35
CA ASN A 7 37.10 -27.34 22.99
C ASN A 7 38.28 -26.43 23.41
N GLY A 8 38.20 -25.86 24.61
CA GLY A 8 39.29 -25.05 25.19
C GLY A 8 39.39 -23.62 24.67
N ASN A 9 38.53 -23.19 23.74
CA ASN A 9 38.50 -21.83 23.24
C ASN A 9 37.32 -21.05 23.84
N LEU A 10 37.61 -19.81 24.28
CA LEU A 10 36.63 -18.89 24.84
C LEU A 10 35.99 -18.07 23.72
N TYR A 11 34.67 -18.14 23.60
CA TYR A 11 33.91 -17.33 22.66
C TYR A 11 33.08 -16.29 23.42
N LEU A 12 33.23 -15.02 23.03
CA LEU A 12 32.46 -13.90 23.56
C LEU A 12 31.34 -13.54 22.59
N SER A 13 30.12 -13.48 23.08
CA SER A 13 28.94 -13.05 22.31
C SER A 13 28.41 -11.73 22.88
N ASP A 14 28.36 -10.70 22.03
CA ASP A 14 27.72 -9.41 22.29
C ASP A 14 26.25 -9.43 21.83
N MET A 15 25.45 -10.32 22.41
CA MET A 15 23.98 -10.28 22.24
C MET A 15 23.27 -9.91 23.55
N PRO A 16 22.27 -9.01 23.51
CA PRO A 16 21.41 -8.72 24.66
C PRO A 16 20.47 -9.91 24.92
N LEU A 17 20.31 -10.29 26.20
CA LEU A 17 19.37 -11.33 26.63
C LEU A 17 17.95 -11.00 26.18
N ARG A 18 17.39 -11.79 25.25
CA ARG A 18 15.94 -11.94 25.10
C ARG A 18 15.49 -13.09 25.99
N VAL A 19 14.57 -12.80 26.91
CA VAL A 19 13.79 -13.83 27.59
C VAL A 19 12.76 -14.34 26.58
N LEU A 20 12.94 -15.56 26.08
CA LEU A 20 11.94 -16.28 25.28
C LEU A 20 11.30 -17.36 26.17
N PRO A 21 9.96 -17.50 26.20
CA PRO A 21 9.31 -18.64 26.83
C PRO A 21 9.51 -19.90 25.99
N CYS A 22 9.66 -21.02 26.69
CA CYS A 22 9.84 -22.38 26.16
C CYS A 22 8.66 -22.82 25.28
N LEU A 23 8.93 -23.44 24.11
CA LEU A 23 8.49 -24.81 23.79
C LEU A 23 9.05 -25.29 22.43
N GLU A 24 9.66 -26.47 22.47
CA GLU A 24 9.80 -27.53 21.44
C GLU A 24 10.37 -27.20 20.04
N ILE A 25 11.65 -27.55 19.89
CA ILE A 25 12.31 -27.84 18.61
C ILE A 25 12.34 -29.37 18.48
N ALA A 26 11.70 -29.91 17.45
CA ALA A 26 11.87 -31.29 17.00
C ALA A 26 12.42 -31.30 15.56
N GLU A 27 13.68 -31.72 15.47
CA GLU A 27 14.35 -32.52 14.44
C GLU A 27 14.04 -32.29 12.94
N SER A 28 15.05 -31.80 12.20
CA SER A 28 15.32 -32.25 10.83
C SER A 28 16.82 -32.13 10.50
N LEU A 29 17.61 -33.14 10.85
CA LEU A 29 18.97 -33.35 10.30
C LEU A 29 19.24 -34.86 10.26
N GLU A 30 18.62 -35.54 9.29
CA GLU A 30 19.08 -36.84 8.81
C GLU A 30 19.95 -36.59 7.58
N ASP A 31 21.27 -36.64 7.76
CA ASP A 31 22.24 -37.04 6.74
C ASP A 31 23.61 -37.09 7.40
N PHE A 32 24.02 -38.26 7.88
CA PHE A 32 25.39 -38.78 7.84
C PHE A 32 25.34 -40.19 8.43
N GLY A 33 25.31 -41.19 7.54
CA GLY A 33 25.29 -42.60 7.90
C GLY A 33 26.50 -43.00 8.73
N CYS A 34 26.23 -43.64 9.86
CA CYS A 34 27.12 -44.54 10.58
C CYS A 34 26.26 -45.45 11.48
N GLU A 35 26.12 -46.72 11.08
CA GLU A 35 25.83 -47.86 11.97
C GLU A 35 27.16 -48.60 12.28
N PRO A 36 27.25 -49.54 13.24
CA PRO A 36 26.28 -49.98 14.27
C PRO A 36 26.92 -50.17 15.67
N PHE A 37 26.11 -50.55 16.68
CA PHE A 37 26.34 -51.57 17.73
C PHE A 37 25.68 -51.18 19.06
N LEU A 38 24.52 -51.76 19.37
CA LEU A 38 24.32 -52.59 20.57
C LEU A 38 22.90 -53.17 20.60
N LYS A 39 22.84 -54.51 20.54
CA LYS A 39 21.66 -55.33 20.78
C LYS A 39 21.30 -55.29 22.25
N PHE A 40 20.03 -55.06 22.58
CA PHE A 40 19.29 -55.86 23.55
C PHE A 40 17.85 -55.98 23.08
N GLY A 41 17.43 -57.21 22.79
CA GLY A 41 16.04 -57.55 22.50
C GLY A 41 15.38 -58.18 23.72
N VAL A 42 14.10 -57.85 23.92
CA VAL A 42 13.10 -58.75 24.52
C VAL A 42 11.78 -58.58 23.75
N ARG A 43 11.10 -59.70 23.52
CA ARG A 43 9.98 -59.96 22.61
C ARG A 43 8.59 -59.68 23.20
N SER A 44 7.62 -59.69 22.26
CA SER A 44 6.18 -60.01 22.33
C SER A 44 5.22 -58.84 22.60
N GLY A 45 4.12 -58.63 21.87
CA GLY A 45 3.52 -59.33 20.73
C GLY A 45 2.23 -58.63 20.25
N ALA A 46 1.70 -59.13 19.11
CA ALA A 46 0.35 -58.93 18.53
C ALA A 46 0.00 -57.63 17.74
N ASP A 47 0.13 -57.77 16.41
CA ASP A 47 -0.79 -57.47 15.31
C ASP A 47 -1.93 -56.41 15.39
N VAL A 48 -1.86 -55.52 14.39
CA VAL A 48 -2.88 -55.17 13.36
C VAL A 48 -4.10 -54.29 13.71
N SER A 49 -4.20 -53.23 12.88
CA SER A 49 -5.39 -52.53 12.36
C SER A 49 -5.84 -51.21 13.03
N GLY A 50 -5.79 -50.15 12.21
CA GLY A 50 -7.02 -49.51 11.76
C GLY A 50 -7.73 -48.53 12.69
N LYS A 51 -7.71 -47.27 12.23
CA LYS A 51 -8.73 -46.21 12.37
C LYS A 51 -8.67 -45.26 13.57
N CYS A 52 -8.70 -44.00 13.14
CA CYS A 52 -9.12 -42.77 13.81
C CYS A 52 -10.08 -42.95 14.98
N PHE A 53 -9.71 -42.37 16.12
CA PHE A 53 -10.69 -41.96 17.12
C PHE A 53 -10.96 -40.46 16.99
N SER A 54 -12.22 -40.20 16.66
CA SER A 54 -12.93 -38.93 16.83
C SER A 54 -12.91 -38.54 18.31
N LEU A 55 -12.39 -37.35 18.63
CA LEU A 55 -12.74 -36.68 19.87
C LEU A 55 -14.11 -36.04 19.66
N ALA A 56 -15.12 -36.61 20.33
CA ALA A 56 -16.39 -35.96 20.53
C ALA A 56 -16.20 -34.81 21.53
N SER A 57 -16.38 -33.58 21.09
CA SER A 57 -16.70 -32.47 21.99
C SER A 57 -18.19 -32.19 21.88
N TYR A 58 -18.85 -32.40 23.01
CA TYR A 58 -20.21 -31.96 23.31
C TYR A 58 -20.23 -30.44 23.24
N VAL A 59 -20.99 -29.85 22.31
CA VAL A 59 -21.43 -28.45 22.40
C VAL A 59 -22.91 -28.41 22.06
N ASP A 60 -23.67 -28.07 23.08
CA ASP A 60 -25.10 -27.81 23.02
C ASP A 60 -25.35 -26.45 22.34
N ASN A 61 -26.33 -26.46 21.45
CA ASN A 61 -27.11 -25.37 20.88
C ASN A 61 -26.45 -24.23 20.06
N SER A 62 -26.94 -24.16 18.82
CA SER A 62 -27.07 -23.02 17.91
C SER A 62 -25.97 -22.77 16.85
N VAL A 63 -26.25 -23.31 15.65
CA VAL A 63 -25.90 -22.83 14.29
C VAL A 63 -24.41 -22.69 13.94
N SER A 64 -23.88 -23.69 13.21
CA SER A 64 -22.59 -23.62 12.52
C SER A 64 -22.75 -23.47 11.00
N TYR A 65 -22.20 -22.40 10.42
CA TYR A 65 -21.80 -22.38 9.01
C TYR A 65 -20.33 -22.81 8.92
N ARG A 66 -20.03 -23.94 8.25
CA ARG A 66 -18.68 -24.31 7.83
C ARG A 66 -18.61 -24.33 6.32
N HIS A 67 -17.81 -23.42 5.74
CA HIS A 67 -17.26 -23.62 4.40
C HIS A 67 -15.96 -24.42 4.56
N SER A 68 -15.84 -25.53 3.84
CA SER A 68 -14.59 -26.29 3.71
C SER A 68 -14.29 -26.41 2.23
N ILE A 69 -13.27 -25.68 1.78
CA ILE A 69 -12.72 -25.79 0.42
C ILE A 69 -11.67 -26.90 0.48
N CYS A 70 -11.93 -28.03 -0.16
CA CYS A 70 -10.92 -29.04 -0.46
C CYS A 70 -10.44 -28.84 -1.89
N TRP A 71 -9.13 -28.66 -2.06
CA TRP A 71 -8.45 -28.80 -3.34
C TRP A 71 -7.93 -30.23 -3.46
N ASN A 72 -8.29 -30.92 -4.55
CA ASN A 72 -7.45 -31.97 -5.12
C ASN A 72 -7.56 -31.94 -6.65
N PHE A 73 -6.42 -31.83 -7.29
CA PHE A 73 -6.17 -31.74 -8.73
C PHE A 73 -6.19 -33.13 -9.38
N VAL A 74 -6.87 -33.30 -10.52
CA VAL A 74 -6.38 -34.14 -11.64
C VAL A 74 -6.89 -33.54 -12.96
N GLY A 75 -5.97 -33.21 -13.87
CA GLY A 75 -6.27 -32.56 -15.14
C GLY A 75 -6.57 -33.50 -16.31
N ARG A 76 -7.38 -33.03 -17.26
CA ARG A 76 -7.04 -32.79 -18.69
C ARG A 76 -8.31 -32.53 -19.51
N ALA A 77 -8.31 -31.36 -20.15
CA ALA A 77 -8.84 -31.01 -21.48
C ALA A 77 -10.27 -31.38 -21.90
N LYS A 78 -10.98 -30.30 -22.29
CA LYS A 78 -12.01 -30.14 -23.34
C LYS A 78 -13.48 -29.93 -22.90
N GLN A 79 -14.00 -28.83 -23.47
CA GLN A 79 -15.39 -28.47 -23.75
C GLN A 79 -16.23 -27.79 -22.65
N PHE A 80 -16.44 -26.49 -22.89
CA PHE A 80 -17.51 -25.66 -22.36
C PHE A 80 -18.88 -26.33 -22.53
N ARG A 81 -19.64 -26.42 -21.42
CA ARG A 81 -21.11 -26.27 -21.42
C ARG A 81 -21.53 -25.48 -20.19
N ARG A 82 -22.30 -24.42 -20.42
CA ARG A 82 -23.11 -23.75 -19.38
C ARG A 82 -24.10 -24.77 -18.82
N GLN A 83 -24.07 -25.03 -17.52
CA GLN A 83 -25.22 -25.59 -16.81
C GLN A 83 -25.70 -24.57 -15.78
N VAL A 84 -26.92 -24.10 -16.01
CA VAL A 84 -27.73 -23.32 -15.07
C VAL A 84 -28.30 -24.33 -14.08
N ALA A 85 -27.88 -24.28 -12.81
CA ALA A 85 -28.51 -25.04 -11.75
C ALA A 85 -29.62 -24.19 -11.11
N PHE A 86 -30.88 -24.56 -11.36
CA PHE A 86 -32.04 -24.02 -10.67
C PHE A 86 -32.14 -24.64 -9.27
N GLY A 87 -32.29 -23.79 -8.25
CA GLY A 87 -32.47 -24.20 -6.85
C GLY A 87 -33.80 -24.90 -6.58
N ARG A 88 -33.86 -25.67 -5.49
CA ARG A 88 -35.09 -26.17 -4.88
C ARG A 88 -35.11 -25.76 -3.41
N ALA A 89 -36.21 -25.14 -2.97
CA ALA A 89 -36.49 -24.84 -1.57
C ALA A 89 -37.29 -25.98 -0.95
N LEU A 90 -36.99 -26.30 0.32
CA LEU A 90 -37.72 -27.22 1.19
C LEU A 90 -38.52 -26.38 2.19
N ASP A 91 -39.73 -26.81 2.53
CA ASP A 91 -40.43 -26.29 3.72
C ASP A 91 -40.03 -27.10 4.97
N SER A 92 -40.41 -26.60 6.15
CA SER A 92 -40.00 -27.15 7.44
C SER A 92 -40.55 -28.56 7.76
N ASN A 93 -41.29 -29.20 6.85
CA ASN A 93 -41.86 -30.54 7.04
C ASN A 93 -41.50 -31.52 5.90
N GLY A 94 -40.65 -31.15 4.94
CA GLY A 94 -39.96 -32.11 4.07
C GLY A 94 -40.83 -32.81 3.02
N VAL A 95 -41.93 -32.20 2.55
CA VAL A 95 -42.78 -32.76 1.49
C VAL A 95 -42.59 -32.01 0.16
N LEU A 96 -42.35 -32.76 -0.92
CA LEU A 96 -42.21 -32.26 -2.29
C LEU A 96 -43.58 -31.93 -2.90
N PHE A 97 -43.78 -30.70 -3.37
CA PHE A 97 -44.93 -30.32 -4.19
C PHE A 97 -44.52 -29.79 -5.58
N PRO A 98 -45.25 -30.11 -6.66
CA PRO A 98 -45.00 -29.58 -8.00
C PRO A 98 -45.58 -28.16 -8.16
N LEU A 99 -44.83 -27.25 -8.79
CA LEU A 99 -45.36 -25.95 -9.26
C LEU A 99 -45.79 -26.04 -10.74
N PRO A 100 -46.87 -25.33 -11.13
CA PRO A 100 -47.52 -25.49 -12.43
C PRO A 100 -46.75 -24.82 -13.58
N ILE A 101 -46.74 -25.50 -14.72
CA ILE A 101 -46.20 -25.07 -16.01
C ILE A 101 -47.14 -24.02 -16.63
N ARG A 102 -46.64 -22.82 -16.94
CA ARG A 102 -47.23 -21.95 -17.96
C ARG A 102 -46.39 -22.01 -19.24
N LYS A 103 -47.11 -22.29 -20.32
CA LYS A 103 -46.69 -22.34 -21.72
C LYS A 103 -46.41 -20.92 -22.22
N ASP A 104 -45.43 -20.77 -23.11
CA ASP A 104 -45.59 -20.16 -24.44
C ASP A 104 -44.22 -20.08 -25.15
N LEU A 105 -43.96 -21.07 -26.02
CA LEU A 105 -42.98 -21.01 -27.09
C LEU A 105 -43.66 -21.60 -28.33
N THR A 106 -43.95 -20.73 -29.29
CA THR A 106 -44.58 -21.08 -30.57
C THR A 106 -43.54 -21.14 -31.69
N VAL A 107 -43.52 -22.30 -32.38
CA VAL A 107 -43.29 -22.49 -33.84
C VAL A 107 -41.84 -22.30 -34.33
N ILE A 108 -41.02 -23.31 -34.63
CA ILE A 108 -41.07 -24.45 -35.58
C ILE A 108 -41.11 -24.05 -37.09
N ASP A 109 -40.02 -24.45 -37.75
CA ASP A 109 -39.84 -24.85 -39.17
C ASP A 109 -39.62 -23.84 -40.31
N ARG A 110 -38.72 -24.33 -41.20
CA ARG A 110 -38.37 -23.96 -42.60
C ARG A 110 -37.01 -23.25 -42.70
N LEU A 111 -36.02 -23.68 -43.48
CA LEU A 111 -35.95 -24.69 -44.54
C LEU A 111 -34.45 -24.96 -44.78
N ALA A 112 -34.04 -26.22 -44.87
CA ALA A 112 -32.77 -26.64 -45.46
C ALA A 112 -32.97 -26.90 -46.96
N PHE A 113 -31.86 -26.88 -47.72
CA PHE A 113 -31.71 -27.19 -49.16
C PHE A 113 -31.87 -26.02 -50.13
N PHE A 114 -30.75 -25.57 -50.70
CA PHE A 114 -30.49 -25.71 -52.15
C PHE A 114 -28.99 -25.47 -52.43
N THR A 115 -28.36 -26.47 -53.02
CA THR A 115 -27.01 -26.43 -53.58
C THR A 115 -27.05 -25.97 -55.05
N ASP A 116 -25.93 -25.40 -55.47
CA ASP A 116 -25.38 -25.29 -56.83
C ASP A 116 -25.95 -24.27 -57.84
N GLY A 117 -25.01 -23.42 -58.28
CA GLY A 117 -24.98 -22.91 -59.66
C GLY A 117 -25.20 -21.41 -59.80
N VAL A 118 -24.16 -20.59 -59.62
CA VAL A 118 -23.67 -19.60 -60.61
C VAL A 118 -22.29 -19.13 -60.14
N MET A 119 -21.25 -19.76 -60.67
CA MET A 119 -19.90 -19.18 -60.82
C MET A 119 -19.75 -18.85 -62.29
N ALA A 120 -19.79 -17.56 -62.65
CA ALA A 120 -19.08 -16.96 -63.78
C ALA A 120 -19.63 -15.54 -64.04
N VAL A 121 -18.71 -14.63 -64.37
CA VAL A 121 -18.96 -13.25 -64.85
C VAL A 121 -19.20 -12.20 -63.77
N VAL A 122 -18.17 -11.88 -62.97
CA VAL A 122 -17.63 -10.50 -62.79
C VAL A 122 -16.18 -10.63 -62.32
N LEU A 123 -15.28 -10.92 -63.25
CA LEU A 123 -13.82 -10.89 -63.01
C LEU A 123 -13.16 -10.37 -64.30
N LEU A 124 -13.37 -9.09 -64.59
CA LEU A 124 -12.50 -8.29 -65.45
C LEU A 124 -12.84 -6.81 -65.21
N CYS A 125 -11.80 -5.99 -65.04
CA CYS A 125 -11.82 -4.56 -64.71
C CYS A 125 -11.88 -4.23 -63.21
N LEU A 126 -10.74 -4.36 -62.53
CA LEU A 126 -10.03 -3.25 -61.89
C LEU A 126 -8.72 -3.77 -61.27
N CYS A 127 -7.75 -4.08 -62.14
CA CYS A 127 -6.34 -4.12 -61.78
C CYS A 127 -5.67 -2.90 -62.42
N VAL A 128 -5.78 -1.72 -61.81
CA VAL A 128 -4.69 -0.73 -61.82
C VAL A 128 -4.80 0.06 -60.53
N VAL A 129 -3.87 -0.21 -59.62
CA VAL A 129 -3.22 0.62 -58.61
C VAL A 129 -2.91 -0.31 -57.42
N ALA A 130 -1.80 -1.02 -57.56
CA ALA A 130 -0.91 -1.23 -56.43
C ALA A 130 0.40 -0.52 -56.81
N PRO A 131 1.01 0.21 -55.88
CA PRO A 131 2.06 -0.49 -55.16
C PRO A 131 2.03 -0.26 -53.64
N THR A 132 2.61 -1.24 -52.95
CA THR A 132 3.14 -1.19 -51.58
C THR A 132 2.15 -1.03 -50.42
N ALA A 133 1.57 -2.15 -50.00
CA ALA A 133 1.27 -2.40 -48.60
C ALA A 133 1.77 -3.81 -48.23
N TRP A 134 3.09 -3.99 -48.30
CA TRP A 134 3.73 -5.08 -47.57
C TRP A 134 3.50 -4.83 -46.09
N GLY A 135 3.16 -5.90 -45.37
CA GLY A 135 2.75 -5.88 -43.98
C GLY A 135 3.59 -4.94 -43.15
N GLN A 136 2.93 -3.89 -42.64
CA GLN A 136 3.41 -3.26 -41.43
C GLN A 136 3.44 -4.37 -40.37
N PRO A 137 4.57 -4.60 -39.67
CA PRO A 137 4.49 -5.25 -38.37
C PRO A 137 3.35 -4.55 -37.63
N GLY A 138 2.47 -5.32 -37.00
CA GLY A 138 1.49 -4.72 -36.10
C GLY A 138 2.25 -3.72 -35.26
N VAL A 139 1.87 -2.45 -35.34
CA VAL A 139 2.34 -1.44 -34.41
C VAL A 139 1.87 -1.97 -33.08
N GLU A 140 2.75 -2.72 -32.42
CA GLU A 140 2.72 -2.87 -30.98
C GLU A 140 2.71 -1.43 -30.53
N LEU A 141 1.52 -0.93 -30.15
CA LEU A 141 1.38 0.34 -29.48
C LEU A 141 2.42 0.26 -28.38
N ALA A 142 3.54 0.96 -28.56
CA ALA A 142 4.58 1.05 -27.56
C ALA A 142 3.83 1.33 -26.27
N LYS A 143 3.97 0.44 -25.29
CA LYS A 143 3.35 0.64 -23.99
C LYS A 143 3.67 2.07 -23.59
N ASN A 144 2.59 2.82 -23.51
CA ASN A 144 2.56 4.27 -23.42
C ASN A 144 3.50 4.74 -22.33
N GLU A 145 4.02 5.96 -22.51
CA GLU A 145 4.88 6.72 -21.62
C GLU A 145 4.74 6.32 -20.15
N GLN A 146 5.88 6.20 -19.47
CA GLN A 146 5.98 5.91 -18.05
C GLN A 146 5.01 6.80 -17.26
N SER A 147 3.81 6.29 -16.96
CA SER A 147 2.75 7.10 -16.36
C SER A 147 3.27 7.66 -15.05
N GLY A 148 3.17 8.97 -14.85
CA GLY A 148 3.66 9.64 -13.66
C GLY A 148 3.19 8.95 -12.37
N ILE A 149 4.02 9.00 -11.34
CA ILE A 149 3.67 8.59 -9.99
C ILE A 149 2.99 9.78 -9.34
N LYS A 150 1.74 9.62 -8.90
CA LYS A 150 1.03 10.62 -8.11
C LYS A 150 1.36 10.47 -6.65
N VAL A 151 1.94 11.50 -6.05
CA VAL A 151 2.33 11.50 -4.63
C VAL A 151 1.59 12.61 -3.91
N MET A 152 0.95 12.28 -2.79
CA MET A 152 0.15 13.21 -2.01
C MET A 152 0.63 13.30 -0.56
N THR A 153 0.62 14.49 0.02
CA THR A 153 0.59 14.66 1.48
C THR A 153 -0.72 15.29 1.92
N TYR A 154 -1.29 14.77 3.00
CA TYR A 154 -2.57 15.27 3.52
C TYR A 154 -2.70 15.11 5.04
N ASN A 155 -2.71 16.23 5.77
CA ASN A 155 -3.16 16.25 7.15
C ASN A 155 -4.68 16.13 7.18
N VAL A 156 -5.21 15.04 7.75
CA VAL A 156 -6.64 14.69 7.67
C VAL A 156 -7.45 15.17 8.88
N ARG A 157 -6.79 15.92 9.79
CA ARG A 157 -7.30 16.35 11.08
C ARG A 157 -7.65 15.17 12.00
N TYR A 158 -7.07 15.13 13.20
CA TYR A 158 -7.38 14.07 14.14
C TYR A 158 -8.87 14.04 14.54
N LEU A 159 -9.34 12.88 14.99
CA LEU A 159 -10.71 12.67 15.43
C LEU A 159 -10.99 13.50 16.69
N ASN A 160 -11.64 14.65 16.50
CA ASN A 160 -12.09 15.53 17.57
C ASN A 160 -13.61 15.69 17.54
N LYS A 161 -14.28 15.39 18.66
CA LYS A 161 -15.74 15.55 18.78
C LYS A 161 -16.17 17.02 18.81
N SER A 162 -15.25 17.93 19.12
CA SER A 162 -15.51 19.36 19.18
C SER A 162 -15.41 20.08 17.84
N ASP A 163 -15.07 19.37 16.74
CA ASP A 163 -15.01 19.96 15.39
C ASP A 163 -16.41 20.23 14.78
N GLY A 164 -17.50 20.02 15.54
CA GLY A 164 -18.86 20.41 15.14
C GLY A 164 -19.32 19.75 13.83
N PRO A 165 -19.68 20.51 12.77
CA PRO A 165 -20.05 19.93 11.48
C PRO A 165 -18.87 19.26 10.75
N ASP A 166 -17.63 19.56 11.15
CA ASP A 166 -16.39 19.03 10.57
C ASP A 166 -15.84 17.83 11.37
N VAL A 167 -16.70 17.13 12.11
CA VAL A 167 -16.31 15.84 12.70
C VAL A 167 -15.95 14.82 11.61
N TRP A 168 -15.03 13.92 11.92
CA TRP A 168 -14.53 12.89 11.00
C TRP A 168 -15.64 12.15 10.23
N ALA A 169 -16.74 11.79 10.91
CA ALA A 169 -17.85 11.07 10.31
C ALA A 169 -18.43 11.77 9.07
N ASN A 170 -18.41 13.10 9.03
CA ASN A 170 -18.95 13.90 7.93
C ASN A 170 -17.94 14.14 6.80
N ARG A 171 -16.64 13.90 7.05
CA ARG A 171 -15.56 14.18 6.11
C ARG A 171 -14.89 12.93 5.55
N ARG A 172 -15.02 11.80 6.25
CA ARG A 172 -14.36 10.51 5.96
C ARG A 172 -14.46 10.12 4.49
N GLU A 173 -15.66 10.13 3.91
CA GLU A 173 -15.87 9.67 2.53
C GLU A 173 -15.16 10.56 1.51
N THR A 174 -15.19 11.88 1.70
CA THR A 174 -14.46 12.82 0.85
C THR A 174 -12.96 12.66 1.00
N VAL A 175 -12.46 12.52 2.24
CA VAL A 175 -11.03 12.27 2.49
C VAL A 175 -10.57 10.99 1.79
N ILE A 176 -11.33 9.89 1.94
CA ILE A 176 -11.02 8.60 1.30
C ILE A 176 -11.03 8.74 -0.23
N ALA A 177 -12.06 9.37 -0.81
CA ALA A 177 -12.10 9.60 -2.25
C ALA A 177 -10.87 10.38 -2.74
N THR A 178 -10.47 11.44 -2.02
CA THR A 178 -9.29 12.25 -2.38
C THR A 178 -7.98 11.46 -2.34
N ILE A 179 -7.72 10.70 -1.27
CA ILE A 179 -6.45 9.97 -1.14
C ILE A 179 -6.31 8.82 -2.15
N THR A 180 -7.43 8.28 -2.65
CA THR A 180 -7.42 7.20 -3.67
C THR A 180 -7.03 7.69 -5.08
N GLU A 181 -6.93 9.01 -5.28
CA GLU A 181 -6.39 9.60 -6.51
C GLU A 181 -4.86 9.49 -6.60
N ALA A 182 -4.17 9.24 -5.49
CA ALA A 182 -2.73 9.13 -5.40
C ALA A 182 -2.24 7.68 -5.51
N ASP A 183 -1.02 7.52 -6.04
CA ASP A 183 -0.32 6.24 -6.01
C ASP A 183 0.38 6.02 -4.66
N ILE A 184 0.88 7.10 -4.06
CA ILE A 184 1.56 7.12 -2.77
C ILE A 184 1.00 8.31 -1.97
N VAL A 185 0.64 8.10 -0.71
CA VAL A 185 0.05 9.14 0.14
C VAL A 185 0.67 9.14 1.53
N GLY A 186 1.07 10.31 2.01
CA GLY A 186 1.46 10.55 3.40
C GLY A 186 0.31 11.21 4.16
N LEU A 187 -0.15 10.58 5.24
CA LEU A 187 -1.17 11.15 6.12
C LEU A 187 -0.60 11.65 7.43
N GLN A 188 -1.12 12.76 7.93
CA GLN A 188 -0.83 13.29 9.25
C GLN A 188 -2.11 13.41 10.07
N GLU A 189 -1.99 13.19 11.38
CA GLU A 189 -3.05 13.23 12.39
C GLU A 189 -4.11 12.11 12.45
N PRO A 190 -4.20 11.08 11.58
CA PRO A 190 -5.20 10.06 11.82
C PRO A 190 -4.85 9.32 13.12
N VAL A 191 -5.84 9.18 14.00
CA VAL A 191 -5.78 8.21 15.11
C VAL A 191 -6.21 6.82 14.58
N LEU A 192 -6.00 5.76 15.36
CA LEU A 192 -6.30 4.37 14.95
C LEU A 192 -7.66 4.22 14.26
N LYS A 193 -8.73 4.76 14.86
CA LYS A 193 -10.09 4.67 14.31
C LYS A 193 -10.21 5.30 12.91
N GLN A 194 -9.55 6.43 12.66
CA GLN A 194 -9.57 7.07 11.33
C GLN A 194 -8.74 6.25 10.34
N LEU A 195 -7.58 5.74 10.77
CA LEU A 195 -6.74 4.91 9.92
C LEU A 195 -7.43 3.60 9.53
N ASP A 196 -8.20 2.98 10.45
CA ASP A 196 -9.00 1.79 10.16
C ASP A 196 -10.15 2.08 9.18
N ASP A 197 -10.84 3.21 9.37
CA ASP A 197 -11.86 3.68 8.43
C ASP A 197 -11.27 3.90 7.02
N ILE A 198 -10.08 4.49 6.95
CA ILE A 198 -9.35 4.72 5.70
C ILE A 198 -8.95 3.39 5.04
N LYS A 199 -8.36 2.46 5.79
CA LYS A 199 -7.98 1.12 5.29
C LYS A 199 -9.19 0.36 4.74
N ALA A 200 -10.35 0.49 5.39
CA ALA A 200 -11.58 -0.16 4.95
C ALA A 200 -12.15 0.48 3.66
N GLY A 201 -12.05 1.81 3.51
CA GLY A 201 -12.60 2.52 2.36
C GLY A 201 -11.66 2.68 1.17
N ALA A 202 -10.35 2.51 1.37
CA ALA A 202 -9.32 2.53 0.31
C ALA A 202 -8.53 1.21 0.30
N PRO A 203 -9.20 0.05 0.07
CA PRO A 203 -8.55 -1.23 0.18
C PRO A 203 -7.36 -1.36 -0.77
N GLU A 204 -7.39 -0.75 -1.96
CA GLU A 204 -6.33 -0.74 -2.97
C GLU A 204 -5.00 -0.13 -2.50
N LEU A 205 -5.03 0.65 -1.41
CA LEU A 205 -3.84 1.16 -0.75
C LEU A 205 -3.40 0.23 0.39
N GLN A 206 -2.13 -0.13 0.40
CA GLN A 206 -1.48 -0.76 1.55
C GLN A 206 -0.85 0.33 2.42
N TRP A 207 -0.96 0.19 3.74
CA TRP A 207 -0.59 1.22 4.71
C TRP A 207 0.49 0.74 5.68
N PHE A 208 1.40 1.65 6.03
CA PHE A 208 2.35 1.48 7.12
C PHE A 208 2.48 2.76 7.95
N GLY A 209 2.78 2.59 9.24
CA GLY A 209 2.93 3.65 10.22
C GLY A 209 2.46 3.14 11.58
N VAL A 210 3.03 3.70 12.64
CA VAL A 210 2.66 3.37 14.02
C VAL A 210 2.24 4.63 14.77
N GLY A 211 1.43 4.44 15.81
CA GLY A 211 1.02 5.50 16.72
C GLY A 211 2.22 6.09 17.45
N ARG A 212 2.28 7.43 17.50
CA ARG A 212 3.43 8.16 18.04
C ARG A 212 3.64 8.00 19.55
N ASP A 213 2.64 7.56 20.30
CA ASP A 213 2.72 7.50 21.76
C ASP A 213 3.38 6.20 22.25
N ASP A 214 3.13 5.08 21.55
CA ASP A 214 3.51 3.74 21.99
C ASP A 214 4.17 2.86 20.91
N GLY A 215 4.36 3.40 19.70
CA GLY A 215 4.94 2.67 18.58
C GLY A 215 4.04 1.54 18.06
N LYS A 216 2.74 1.60 18.36
CA LYS A 216 1.71 0.64 17.96
C LYS A 216 0.45 1.39 17.51
N ASP A 217 -0.52 1.53 18.41
CA ASP A 217 -1.87 2.00 18.12
C ASP A 217 -2.23 3.29 18.88
N GLY A 218 -1.35 3.76 19.75
CA GLY A 218 -1.53 4.92 20.61
C GLY A 218 -1.13 6.24 19.94
N GLY A 219 -2.04 7.21 20.00
CA GLY A 219 -1.82 8.56 19.50
C GLY A 219 -2.11 8.72 18.01
N GLU A 220 -1.62 9.82 17.45
CA GLU A 220 -1.71 10.12 16.03
C GLU A 220 -0.62 9.38 15.24
N PHE A 221 -0.92 9.08 13.98
CA PHE A 221 -0.01 8.45 13.04
C PHE A 221 0.55 9.48 12.04
N ALA A 222 1.76 9.23 11.56
CA ALA A 222 2.28 9.79 10.30
C ALA A 222 2.37 8.64 9.29
N ALA A 223 1.24 8.18 8.76
CA ALA A 223 1.16 6.94 7.97
C ALA A 223 1.52 7.16 6.50
N ILE A 224 2.06 6.14 5.84
CA ILE A 224 2.28 6.10 4.38
C ILE A 224 1.38 5.02 3.79
N GLY A 225 0.59 5.40 2.79
CA GLY A 225 -0.21 4.51 1.95
C GLY A 225 0.39 4.42 0.54
N PHE A 226 0.29 3.26 -0.11
CA PHE A 226 0.71 3.09 -1.50
C PHE A 226 -0.15 2.07 -2.24
N ARG A 227 -0.29 2.24 -3.56
CA ARG A 227 -1.02 1.35 -4.46
C ARG A 227 -0.36 -0.03 -4.53
N ARG A 228 -1.03 -1.06 -3.99
CA ARG A 228 -0.48 -2.42 -3.89
C ARG A 228 -0.38 -3.17 -5.22
N ASP A 229 -1.03 -2.66 -6.26
CA ASP A 229 -0.91 -3.12 -7.65
C ASP A 229 0.30 -2.50 -8.37
N ARG A 230 0.91 -1.45 -7.80
CA ARG A 230 2.04 -0.72 -8.41
C ARG A 230 3.33 -0.82 -7.60
N PHE A 231 3.25 -0.84 -6.27
CA PHE A 231 4.43 -0.83 -5.41
C PHE A 231 4.47 -2.01 -4.45
N LYS A 232 5.70 -2.37 -4.05
CA LYS A 232 5.99 -3.31 -2.97
C LYS A 232 6.91 -2.65 -1.95
N ALA A 233 6.58 -2.80 -0.67
CA ALA A 233 7.47 -2.40 0.43
C ALA A 233 8.64 -3.39 0.53
N ILE A 234 9.87 -2.88 0.41
CA ILE A 234 11.12 -3.64 0.56
C ILE A 234 11.64 -3.52 1.98
N ASP A 235 11.58 -2.32 2.55
CA ASP A 235 11.97 -2.01 3.92
C ASP A 235 11.11 -0.86 4.44
N GLN A 236 10.92 -0.74 5.75
CA GLN A 236 10.09 0.29 6.35
C GLN A 236 10.40 0.46 7.85
N GLY A 237 10.15 1.64 8.39
CA GLY A 237 10.31 1.90 9.81
C GLY A 237 9.74 3.24 10.26
N THR A 238 9.74 3.45 11.57
CA THR A 238 9.35 4.71 12.19
C THR A 238 10.40 5.12 13.21
N LEU A 239 10.79 6.39 13.17
CA LEU A 239 11.70 7.03 14.12
C LEU A 239 10.98 8.17 14.83
N TRP A 240 11.35 8.44 16.08
CA TRP A 240 10.89 9.61 16.82
C TRP A 240 11.80 10.81 16.55
N LEU A 241 11.21 11.98 16.33
CA LEU A 241 11.94 13.22 16.10
C LEU A 241 12.43 13.78 17.44
N SER A 242 13.52 13.21 17.93
CA SER A 242 14.15 13.55 19.21
C SER A 242 15.66 13.30 19.20
N GLU A 243 16.32 13.60 20.32
CA GLU A 243 17.70 13.23 20.60
C GLU A 243 17.91 11.70 20.67
N THR A 244 16.81 10.93 20.83
CA THR A 244 16.81 9.47 20.93
C THR A 244 15.77 8.85 19.99
N PRO A 245 16.00 8.85 18.66
CA PRO A 245 14.98 8.49 17.67
C PRO A 245 14.45 7.06 17.73
N GLU A 246 15.23 6.15 18.30
CA GLU A 246 14.86 4.73 18.46
C GLU A 246 14.00 4.49 19.72
N ILE A 247 13.89 5.48 20.62
CA ILE A 247 13.07 5.38 21.83
C ILE A 247 11.64 5.81 21.49
N VAL A 248 10.76 4.81 21.50
CA VAL A 248 9.32 4.96 21.34
C VAL A 248 8.75 6.00 22.31
N GLY A 249 7.92 6.90 21.79
CA GLY A 249 7.24 7.94 22.57
C GLY A 249 8.13 9.10 23.04
N SER A 250 9.40 9.15 22.61
CA SER A 250 10.31 10.22 23.01
C SER A 250 9.88 11.57 22.42
N LYS A 251 9.94 12.61 23.26
CA LYS A 251 9.77 14.01 22.86
C LYS A 251 11.15 14.61 22.62
N GLY A 252 11.32 15.28 21.48
CA GLY A 252 12.57 15.96 21.14
C GLY A 252 12.61 17.40 21.61
N TRP A 253 13.73 17.82 22.19
CA TRP A 253 14.01 19.23 22.49
C TRP A 253 12.85 19.93 23.25
N ASP A 254 12.26 20.96 22.64
CA ASP A 254 11.15 21.76 23.16
C ASP A 254 9.78 21.33 22.60
N ALA A 255 9.68 20.14 21.99
CA ALA A 255 8.42 19.63 21.44
C ALA A 255 7.35 19.43 22.52
N ALA A 256 6.12 19.84 22.21
CA ALA A 256 4.97 19.62 23.10
C ALA A 256 4.57 18.13 23.15
N LEU A 257 4.70 17.43 22.02
CA LEU A 257 4.23 16.06 21.81
C LEU A 257 5.34 15.20 21.18
N PRO A 258 5.32 13.86 21.37
CA PRO A 258 6.14 12.97 20.56
C PRO A 258 5.82 13.17 19.08
N ARG A 259 6.82 13.21 18.21
CA ARG A 259 6.64 13.34 16.76
C ARG A 259 7.40 12.25 16.06
N THR A 260 6.91 11.81 14.91
CA THR A 260 7.44 10.64 14.20
C THR A 260 7.75 10.94 12.75
N LEU A 261 8.81 10.30 12.25
CA LEU A 261 9.11 10.11 10.84
C LEU A 261 8.84 8.66 10.48
N THR A 262 7.84 8.39 9.66
CA THR A 262 7.65 7.08 9.04
C THR A 262 8.34 7.08 7.69
N TRP A 263 9.04 6.00 7.36
CA TRP A 263 9.73 5.86 6.09
C TRP A 263 9.50 4.48 5.49
N MET A 264 9.55 4.42 4.16
CA MET A 264 9.47 3.18 3.39
C MET A 264 10.46 3.23 2.23
N LEU A 265 11.12 2.10 1.97
CA LEU A 265 11.77 1.81 0.70
C LEU A 265 10.76 1.03 -0.15
N LEU A 266 10.20 1.70 -1.17
CA LEU A 266 9.25 1.10 -2.10
C LEU A 266 9.95 0.70 -3.40
N GLU A 267 9.55 -0.42 -3.99
CA GLU A 267 9.91 -0.81 -5.35
C GLU A 267 8.68 -0.68 -6.25
N ASP A 268 8.81 0.06 -7.36
CA ASP A 268 7.81 0.13 -8.42
C ASP A 268 7.87 -1.16 -9.25
N LEU A 269 6.78 -1.93 -9.23
CA LEU A 269 6.66 -3.22 -9.89
C LEU A 269 6.70 -3.11 -11.42
N SER A 270 6.45 -1.93 -11.98
CA SER A 270 6.45 -1.71 -13.43
C SER A 270 7.87 -1.64 -14.02
N ASN A 271 8.86 -1.21 -13.23
CA ASN A 271 10.21 -0.91 -13.71
C ASN A 271 11.34 -1.34 -12.74
N SER A 272 10.98 -1.95 -11.60
CA SER A 272 11.88 -2.40 -10.54
C SER A 272 12.77 -1.30 -9.95
N LYS A 273 12.38 -0.03 -10.09
CA LYS A 273 13.09 1.10 -9.50
C LYS A 273 12.59 1.35 -8.09
N GLN A 274 13.52 1.77 -7.23
CA GLN A 274 13.26 1.97 -5.82
C GLN A 274 13.11 3.45 -5.48
N TRP A 275 12.34 3.73 -4.45
CA TRP A 275 12.05 5.07 -3.93
C TRP A 275 12.06 5.05 -2.41
N TYR A 276 12.74 6.01 -1.80
CA TYR A 276 12.54 6.31 -0.39
C TYR A 276 11.38 7.30 -0.24
N ILE A 277 10.35 6.89 0.49
CA ILE A 277 9.20 7.73 0.82
C ILE A 277 9.22 7.98 2.33
N LEU A 278 9.31 9.24 2.71
CA LEU A 278 9.37 9.69 4.09
C LEU A 278 8.17 10.59 4.37
N ASN A 279 7.42 10.30 5.43
CA ASN A 279 6.28 11.10 5.88
C ASN A 279 6.43 11.48 7.35
N THR A 280 6.12 12.73 7.69
CA THR A 280 6.29 13.25 9.04
C THR A 280 5.25 14.30 9.41
N HIS A 281 5.10 14.57 10.71
CA HIS A 281 4.36 15.70 11.23
C HIS A 281 5.22 16.41 12.27
N PHE A 282 5.69 17.63 11.98
CA PHE A 282 6.54 18.40 12.89
C PHE A 282 5.74 19.02 14.05
N ASP A 283 6.44 19.35 15.13
CA ASP A 283 5.75 19.93 16.28
C ASP A 283 5.28 21.36 16.05
N HIS A 284 4.01 21.60 16.38
CA HIS A 284 3.37 22.91 16.30
C HIS A 284 3.85 23.94 17.34
N ARG A 285 4.53 23.53 18.42
CA ARG A 285 4.99 24.44 19.50
C ARG A 285 6.50 24.64 19.49
N GLY A 286 7.25 23.55 19.61
CA GLY A 286 8.70 23.58 19.78
C GLY A 286 9.43 24.08 18.53
N SER A 287 10.00 25.28 18.58
CA SER A 287 10.78 25.82 17.47
C SER A 287 12.09 25.06 17.29
N LEU A 288 12.79 24.75 18.40
CA LEU A 288 14.05 24.01 18.36
C LEU A 288 13.82 22.59 17.85
N ALA A 289 12.68 21.99 18.22
CA ALA A 289 12.27 20.68 17.73
C ALA A 289 12.06 20.67 16.22
N ARG A 290 11.36 21.67 15.65
CA ARG A 290 11.21 21.78 14.19
C ARG A 290 12.55 21.96 13.48
N GLU A 291 13.41 22.84 14.00
CA GLU A 291 14.72 23.12 13.42
C GLU A 291 15.61 21.87 13.38
N ASN A 292 15.68 21.14 14.49
CA ASN A 292 16.48 19.93 14.58
C ASN A 292 15.84 18.74 13.86
N SER A 293 14.51 18.69 13.75
CA SER A 293 13.82 17.68 12.93
C SER A 293 14.18 17.83 11.46
N GLY A 294 14.14 19.05 10.91
CA GLY A 294 14.57 19.32 9.53
C GLY A 294 16.02 18.90 9.30
N LYS A 295 16.92 19.30 10.20
CA LYS A 295 18.34 18.92 10.13
C LYS A 295 18.56 17.41 10.23
N GLY A 296 17.88 16.74 11.16
CA GLY A 296 18.01 15.30 11.39
C GLY A 296 17.53 14.48 10.19
N ILE A 297 16.44 14.90 9.53
CA ILE A 297 15.94 14.26 8.31
C ILE A 297 16.92 14.47 7.15
N ALA A 298 17.44 15.68 6.93
CA ALA A 298 18.44 15.94 5.89
C ALA A 298 19.66 15.03 6.06
N GLN A 299 20.18 14.92 7.29
CA GLN A 299 21.30 14.03 7.61
C GLN A 299 20.97 12.55 7.46
N LEU A 300 19.73 12.13 7.73
CA LEU A 300 19.29 10.75 7.49
C LEU A 300 19.30 10.43 6.00
N VAL A 301 18.78 11.35 5.18
CA VAL A 301 18.75 11.24 3.72
C VAL A 301 20.17 11.15 3.15
N ASP A 302 21.07 12.06 3.55
CA ASP A 302 22.49 12.02 3.15
C ASP A 302 23.16 10.66 3.44
N ARG A 303 22.84 10.05 4.59
CA ARG A 303 23.45 8.78 5.00
C ARG A 303 22.84 7.54 4.33
N LYS A 304 21.54 7.55 4.05
CA LYS A 304 20.80 6.33 3.65
C LYS A 304 20.41 6.28 2.18
N ALA A 305 20.16 7.42 1.54
CA ALA A 305 19.56 7.43 0.21
C ALA A 305 20.51 6.93 -0.88
N GLY A 306 21.80 7.27 -0.80
CA GLY A 306 22.76 6.97 -1.86
C GLY A 306 22.30 7.60 -3.18
N LYS A 307 21.98 6.75 -4.17
CA LYS A 307 21.44 7.16 -5.48
C LYS A 307 19.93 6.94 -5.64
N ILE A 308 19.27 6.42 -4.61
CA ILE A 308 17.83 6.14 -4.65
C ILE A 308 17.08 7.47 -4.51
N PRO A 309 16.12 7.78 -5.40
CA PRO A 309 15.31 9.00 -5.28
C PRO A 309 14.57 9.03 -3.95
N VAL A 310 14.48 10.22 -3.36
CA VAL A 310 13.80 10.43 -2.08
C VAL A 310 12.69 11.44 -2.22
N ILE A 311 11.55 11.14 -1.61
CA ILE A 311 10.46 12.08 -1.38
C ILE A 311 10.26 12.20 0.13
N VAL A 312 10.37 13.42 0.65
CA VAL A 312 10.03 13.76 2.04
C VAL A 312 8.80 14.64 2.04
N MET A 313 7.75 14.22 2.73
CA MET A 313 6.48 14.93 2.72
C MET A 313 5.87 15.04 4.13
N GLY A 314 4.95 15.98 4.30
CA GLY A 314 4.18 16.08 5.54
C GLY A 314 3.71 17.49 5.88
N ASP A 315 2.99 17.58 7.00
CA ASP A 315 2.75 18.82 7.72
C ASP A 315 4.00 19.16 8.54
N LEU A 316 4.75 20.16 8.07
CA LEU A 316 6.00 20.55 8.70
C LEU A 316 5.83 21.67 9.72
N ASN A 317 4.62 22.20 9.92
CA ASN A 317 4.36 23.36 10.78
C ASN A 317 5.37 24.51 10.56
N ALA A 318 5.82 24.66 9.31
CA ALA A 318 6.96 25.49 8.93
C ALA A 318 6.65 26.21 7.62
N SER A 319 6.85 27.52 7.57
CA SER A 319 6.70 28.30 6.34
C SER A 319 7.88 28.09 5.39
N VAL A 320 7.69 28.46 4.12
CA VAL A 320 8.66 28.27 3.02
C VAL A 320 10.06 28.81 3.34
N ASP A 321 10.16 29.97 4.01
CA ASP A 321 11.46 30.62 4.31
C ASP A 321 11.98 30.36 5.72
N SER A 322 11.32 29.50 6.48
CA SER A 322 11.64 29.24 7.88
C SER A 322 12.92 28.41 8.06
N VAL A 323 13.55 28.53 9.24
CA VAL A 323 14.76 27.78 9.60
C VAL A 323 14.58 26.26 9.51
N PRO A 324 13.46 25.65 9.98
CA PRO A 324 13.23 24.22 9.80
C PRO A 324 13.29 23.75 8.35
N LEU A 325 12.69 24.52 7.42
CA LEU A 325 12.68 24.15 6.01
C LEU A 325 14.05 24.35 5.36
N LYS A 326 14.77 25.42 5.72
CA LYS A 326 16.17 25.63 5.31
C LYS A 326 17.07 24.48 5.79
N ASN A 327 16.91 24.04 7.04
CA ASN A 327 17.64 22.90 7.59
C ASN A 327 17.29 21.60 6.86
N LEU A 328 16.02 21.39 6.51
CA LEU A 328 15.61 20.20 5.74
C LEU A 328 16.27 20.18 4.34
N ARG A 329 16.43 21.33 3.70
CA ARG A 329 17.10 21.48 2.40
C ARG A 329 18.63 21.47 2.49
N SER A 330 19.21 21.44 3.70
CA SER A 330 20.66 21.60 3.93
C SER A 330 21.51 20.33 3.73
N GLY A 331 20.92 19.24 3.22
CA GLY A 331 21.65 18.00 2.91
C GLY A 331 22.82 18.29 1.98
N SER A 332 24.01 17.80 2.33
CA SER A 332 25.25 18.13 1.61
C SER A 332 25.60 17.11 0.54
N VAL A 333 25.08 15.89 0.64
CA VAL A 333 25.34 14.80 -0.29
C VAL A 333 24.13 14.59 -1.21
N VAL A 334 22.94 14.62 -0.63
CA VAL A 334 21.67 14.40 -1.30
C VAL A 334 20.72 15.56 -0.94
N PRO A 335 20.85 16.72 -1.62
CA PRO A 335 20.04 17.88 -1.32
C PRO A 335 18.56 17.63 -1.61
N LEU A 336 17.70 18.21 -0.77
CA LEU A 336 16.25 18.19 -0.93
C LEU A 336 15.78 19.55 -1.49
N ARG A 337 14.91 19.50 -2.49
CA ARG A 337 14.31 20.68 -3.14
C ARG A 337 12.80 20.65 -3.01
N ASP A 338 12.20 21.83 -2.96
CA ASP A 338 10.74 21.96 -2.89
C ASP A 338 10.10 21.55 -4.22
N ALA A 339 9.22 20.55 -4.18
CA ALA A 339 8.58 20.04 -5.39
C ALA A 339 7.77 21.12 -6.11
N ARG A 340 7.25 22.12 -5.38
CA ARG A 340 6.55 23.26 -6.02
C ARG A 340 7.49 24.09 -6.87
N ASP A 341 8.71 24.30 -6.41
CA ASP A 341 9.73 25.09 -7.11
C ASP A 341 10.40 24.27 -8.23
N GLN A 342 10.36 22.94 -8.15
CA GLN A 342 10.91 22.03 -9.18
C GLN A 342 9.88 21.64 -10.26
N SER A 343 8.61 21.98 -10.07
CA SER A 343 7.54 21.62 -11.00
C SER A 343 7.78 22.23 -12.38
N SER A 344 7.76 21.40 -13.43
CA SER A 344 7.90 21.85 -14.82
C SER A 344 6.73 22.73 -15.27
N LEU A 345 5.53 22.50 -14.71
CA LEU A 345 4.36 23.33 -14.93
C LEU A 345 4.15 24.31 -13.76
N PRO A 346 3.57 25.50 -14.00
CA PRO A 346 3.16 26.39 -12.92
C PRO A 346 2.26 25.67 -11.91
N ALA A 347 2.55 25.85 -10.62
CA ALA A 347 1.74 25.25 -9.56
C ALA A 347 0.28 25.72 -9.64
N THR A 348 -0.67 24.81 -9.43
CA THR A 348 -2.11 25.09 -9.52
C THR A 348 -2.82 24.95 -8.18
N GLY A 349 -4.03 25.51 -8.10
CA GLY A 349 -4.85 25.51 -6.89
C GLY A 349 -4.47 26.61 -5.89
N PRO A 350 -4.99 26.54 -4.65
CA PRO A 350 -4.72 27.54 -3.63
C PRO A 350 -3.25 27.64 -3.25
N THR A 351 -2.79 28.85 -2.90
CA THR A 351 -1.38 29.08 -2.59
C THR A 351 -0.99 28.62 -1.18
N GLY A 352 -1.95 28.67 -0.24
CA GLY A 352 -1.84 28.16 1.12
C GLY A 352 -2.47 26.77 1.27
N THR A 353 -2.06 26.06 2.32
CA THR A 353 -2.45 24.67 2.59
C THR A 353 -3.30 24.54 3.86
N PHE A 354 -3.55 25.63 4.58
CA PHE A 354 -4.27 25.61 5.85
C PHE A 354 -5.53 26.47 5.80
N ASN A 355 -6.64 25.98 6.36
CA ASN A 355 -7.95 26.63 6.26
C ASN A 355 -8.77 26.67 7.58
N ARG A 356 -8.37 25.93 8.62
CA ARG A 356 -9.07 25.89 9.94
C ARG A 356 -10.55 25.48 9.91
N PHE A 357 -11.02 24.87 8.84
CA PHE A 357 -12.45 24.70 8.51
C PHE A 357 -13.24 26.01 8.31
N GLU A 358 -12.57 27.13 8.13
CA GLU A 358 -13.18 28.47 7.99
C GLU A 358 -12.96 29.04 6.59
N ALA A 359 -11.70 29.32 6.23
CA ALA A 359 -11.31 29.88 4.94
C ALA A 359 -9.84 29.58 4.67
N ILE A 360 -9.47 29.38 3.40
CA ILE A 360 -8.08 29.13 3.02
C ILE A 360 -7.23 30.35 3.40
N GLU A 361 -6.20 30.14 4.22
CA GLU A 361 -5.22 31.15 4.58
C GLU A 361 -4.23 31.33 3.42
N ASP A 362 -4.47 32.34 2.57
CA ASP A 362 -3.63 32.61 1.39
C ASP A 362 -2.14 32.79 1.77
N GLY A 363 -1.26 32.18 0.98
CA GLY A 363 0.20 32.18 1.20
C GLY A 363 0.68 31.29 2.36
N ARG A 364 -0.19 30.82 3.26
CA ARG A 364 0.20 29.95 4.37
C ARG A 364 0.38 28.51 3.92
N ARG A 365 1.57 28.20 3.41
CA ARG A 365 1.99 26.83 3.06
C ARG A 365 2.83 26.23 4.20
N ILE A 366 2.27 25.25 4.91
CA ILE A 366 2.95 24.50 5.98
C ILE A 366 3.05 23.00 5.69
N ASP A 367 2.31 22.53 4.69
CA ASP A 367 2.38 21.18 4.15
C ASP A 367 3.27 21.21 2.91
N HIS A 368 4.29 20.36 2.88
CA HIS A 368 5.32 20.41 1.83
C HIS A 368 5.63 19.01 1.30
N ILE A 369 6.08 18.97 0.04
CA ILE A 369 6.74 17.80 -0.54
C ILE A 369 8.12 18.26 -1.02
N MET A 370 9.15 17.60 -0.51
CA MET A 370 10.54 17.78 -0.90
C MET A 370 11.02 16.56 -1.68
N VAL A 371 11.81 16.80 -2.73
CA VAL A 371 12.33 15.75 -3.60
C VAL A 371 13.83 15.90 -3.80
N THR A 372 14.51 14.82 -4.15
CA THR A 372 15.92 14.86 -4.57
C THR A 372 16.05 15.12 -6.06
N ASP A 373 17.25 15.48 -6.50
CA ASP A 373 17.54 15.83 -7.90
C ASP A 373 17.28 14.68 -8.90
N GLN A 374 17.13 13.44 -8.43
CA GLN A 374 16.76 12.30 -9.27
C GLN A 374 15.26 12.23 -9.60
N VAL A 375 14.46 13.20 -9.13
CA VAL A 375 13.00 13.22 -9.28
C VAL A 375 12.59 14.37 -10.20
N ASN A 376 12.04 14.03 -11.35
CA ASN A 376 11.40 15.01 -12.23
C ASN A 376 9.99 15.30 -11.71
N VAL A 377 9.71 16.56 -11.37
CA VAL A 377 8.39 16.99 -10.94
C VAL A 377 7.64 17.59 -12.13
N HIS A 378 6.65 16.87 -12.64
CA HIS A 378 5.87 17.32 -13.81
C HIS A 378 4.84 18.37 -13.43
N SER A 379 4.14 18.15 -12.32
CA SER A 379 3.13 19.09 -11.82
C SER A 379 3.08 19.11 -10.30
N HIS A 380 2.66 20.26 -9.77
CA HIS A 380 2.36 20.47 -8.36
C HIS A 380 0.98 21.12 -8.22
N GLN A 381 0.12 20.55 -7.37
CA GLN A 381 -1.26 20.99 -7.18
C GLN A 381 -1.61 21.01 -5.69
N THR A 382 -2.19 22.12 -5.23
CA THR A 382 -2.92 22.14 -3.95
C THR A 382 -4.39 21.88 -4.26
N LEU A 383 -4.97 20.77 -3.79
CA LEU A 383 -6.38 20.48 -4.06
C LEU A 383 -7.29 21.15 -3.03
N ASN A 384 -8.57 21.28 -3.33
CA ASN A 384 -9.57 21.83 -2.41
C ASN A 384 -10.80 20.91 -2.31
N PRO A 385 -10.66 19.72 -1.71
CA PRO A 385 -11.76 18.78 -1.59
C PRO A 385 -12.83 19.33 -0.63
N LEU A 386 -14.05 19.43 -1.13
CA LEU A 386 -15.23 19.82 -0.36
C LEU A 386 -16.15 18.62 -0.17
N THR A 387 -16.67 18.48 1.04
CA THR A 387 -17.75 17.55 1.37
C THR A 387 -19.02 17.85 0.57
N PRO A 388 -19.98 16.92 0.47
CA PRO A 388 -21.28 17.19 -0.16
C PRO A 388 -22.03 18.38 0.45
N ALA A 389 -21.74 18.73 1.71
CA ALA A 389 -22.30 19.91 2.38
C ALA A 389 -21.56 21.22 2.04
N GLY A 390 -20.56 21.19 1.13
CA GLY A 390 -19.77 22.35 0.74
C GLY A 390 -18.70 22.78 1.76
N ARG A 391 -18.41 21.96 2.78
CA ARG A 391 -17.38 22.23 3.80
C ARG A 391 -16.04 21.59 3.44
N PHE A 392 -14.93 22.11 3.96
CA PHE A 392 -13.61 21.50 3.75
C PHE A 392 -13.54 20.07 4.28
N ALA A 393 -12.88 19.17 3.53
CA ALA A 393 -12.69 17.78 3.94
C ALA A 393 -11.62 17.60 5.04
N SER A 394 -10.79 18.61 5.30
CA SER A 394 -9.87 18.73 6.43
C SER A 394 -9.56 20.21 6.68
N ASP A 395 -9.02 20.57 7.85
CA ASP A 395 -8.51 21.93 8.12
C ASP A 395 -7.20 22.23 7.37
N HIS A 396 -6.65 21.22 6.70
CA HIS A 396 -5.60 21.34 5.69
C HIS A 396 -6.12 20.99 4.29
N LEU A 397 -5.38 21.42 3.29
CA LEU A 397 -5.56 21.07 1.89
C LEU A 397 -4.48 20.06 1.49
N PRO A 398 -4.83 18.98 0.75
CA PRO A 398 -3.85 18.04 0.27
C PRO A 398 -2.97 18.69 -0.79
N VAL A 399 -1.69 18.35 -0.76
CA VAL A 399 -0.72 18.72 -1.81
C VAL A 399 -0.41 17.47 -2.61
N MET A 400 -0.60 17.54 -3.94
CA MET A 400 -0.35 16.46 -4.89
C MET A 400 0.73 16.88 -5.87
N ILE A 401 1.67 15.98 -6.14
CA ILE A 401 2.62 16.10 -7.23
C ILE A 401 2.52 14.90 -8.18
N GLU A 402 2.86 15.12 -9.44
CA GLU A 402 3.09 14.03 -10.40
C GLU A 402 4.57 14.00 -10.76
N VAL A 403 5.20 12.83 -10.60
CA VAL A 403 6.65 12.69 -10.73
C VAL A 403 7.06 11.49 -11.57
N SER A 404 8.29 11.54 -12.07
CA SER A 404 9.00 10.39 -12.64
C SER A 404 10.48 10.42 -12.21
N LEU A 405 11.22 9.38 -12.57
CA LEU A 405 12.67 9.41 -12.42
C LEU A 405 13.28 10.35 -13.46
N ALA A 406 14.24 11.15 -13.02
CA ALA A 406 15.12 11.87 -13.93
C ALA A 406 15.86 10.86 -14.83
N THR A 407 15.83 11.10 -16.14
CA THR A 407 16.59 10.33 -17.11
C THR A 407 17.98 10.94 -17.30
N GLU A 408 18.91 10.19 -17.90
CA GLU A 408 20.25 10.74 -18.21
C GLU A 408 20.19 11.92 -19.19
N ALA A 409 19.13 12.02 -20.01
CA ALA A 409 18.92 13.14 -20.92
C ALA A 409 18.52 14.44 -20.19
N ASP A 410 17.84 14.34 -19.04
CA ASP A 410 17.38 15.49 -18.26
C ASP A 410 18.51 16.18 -17.48
N ASN A 411 19.66 15.49 -17.32
CA ASN A 411 20.82 15.99 -16.57
C ASN A 411 21.92 16.58 -17.48
N ALA A 412 21.65 16.73 -18.79
CA ALA A 412 22.62 17.15 -19.79
C ALA A 412 22.55 18.65 -20.18
N GLU A 413 21.70 19.44 -19.53
CA GLU A 413 21.56 20.90 -19.77
C GLU A 413 22.29 21.78 -18.75
#